data_AF-A0A2T0N9R0-F1
#
_entry.id   AF-A0A2T0N9R0-F1
#
_cell.length_a   1.000
_cell.length_b   1.000
_cell.length_c   1.000
_cell.angle_alpha   90.00
_cell.angle_beta   90.00
_cell.angle_gamma   90.00
#
_symmetry.space_group_name_H-M   'P 1'
#
loop_
_entity.id
_entity.type
_entity.pdbx_description
1 polymer ?
#
loop_
_entity_poly.entity_id
_entity_poly.type
_entity_poly.pdbx_seq_one_letter_code
_entity_poly.pdbx_strand_id
1 'polypeptide(L)'
;MLSEPLRYELYGLRHGNPYRIEPLDPLARAGDRALLVDIDGFVSTEALRAYLRESVAAGESAFVVVSGRDYTGRTTIANHVLDVYREVSELDDRLLVSRIKVGHNRDFEWVKEAMVELQNEIEEADLTLSPALTESLNTIEGIDEGVYQSRYRGLARRLHGELAGQARGRCSFGVVFEGLRQTSLVDAMRKVFKSSRSIAVFTHGDYKHANTPSYEELSRLDVHLIKLEPLKGEQVRCLAEERWRAASALPSPFPPDSLETAWPAPTPIKSVVKTLSLLLDIRLGSAADHGPWPDNTELEIPHRFMFFMIRMLNELGAS
;
A
#
# COMPACT_ATOMS: atom_id res chain seq x y z
N MET A 1 -0.93 34.27 11.16
CA MET A 1 0.17 33.85 12.05
C MET A 1 0.67 32.53 11.52
N LEU A 2 1.92 32.45 11.08
CA LEU A 2 2.54 31.16 10.76
C LEU A 2 2.71 30.44 12.10
N SER A 3 1.95 29.37 12.34
CA SER A 3 2.18 28.52 13.51
C SER A 3 3.63 28.04 13.45
N GLU A 4 4.37 28.18 14.54
CA GLU A 4 5.71 27.62 14.61
C GLU A 4 5.69 26.13 14.25
N PRO A 5 6.72 25.62 13.56
CA PRO A 5 6.77 24.21 13.20
C PRO A 5 6.79 23.34 14.47
N LEU A 6 6.00 22.26 14.46
CA LEU A 6 5.92 21.33 15.58
C LEU A 6 7.26 20.63 15.82
N ARG A 7 7.66 20.57 17.09
CA ARG A 7 8.96 20.07 17.55
C ARG A 7 8.93 18.58 17.91
N TYR A 8 8.77 17.70 16.92
CA TYR A 8 8.69 16.26 17.13
C TYR A 8 9.93 15.65 17.81
N GLU A 9 11.08 16.33 17.76
CA GLU A 9 12.29 15.92 18.48
C GLU A 9 12.09 15.88 20.00
N LEU A 10 11.11 16.62 20.54
CA LEU A 10 10.73 16.56 21.95
C LEU A 10 10.16 15.19 22.35
N TYR A 11 9.65 14.42 21.40
CA TYR A 11 9.24 13.02 21.58
C TYR A 11 10.31 12.00 21.17
N GLY A 12 11.53 12.46 20.86
CA GLY A 12 12.59 11.61 20.32
C GLY A 12 12.36 11.19 18.86
N LEU A 13 11.40 11.79 18.17
CA LEU A 13 11.00 11.43 16.81
C LEU A 13 11.83 12.20 15.78
N ARG A 14 12.88 11.56 15.24
CA ARG A 14 13.81 12.20 14.29
C ARG A 14 13.27 12.35 12.87
N HIS A 15 12.24 11.58 12.53
CA HIS A 15 11.67 11.50 11.18
C HIS A 15 10.22 12.03 11.12
N GLY A 16 9.80 12.78 12.14
CA GLY A 16 8.45 13.34 12.24
C GLY A 16 7.43 12.38 12.86
N ASN A 17 6.14 12.65 12.60
CA ASN A 17 5.04 11.92 13.21
C ASN A 17 4.93 10.47 12.66
N PRO A 18 5.02 9.43 13.51
CA PRO A 18 4.92 8.03 13.07
C PRO A 18 3.49 7.64 12.67
N TYR A 19 2.50 8.46 12.98
CA TYR A 19 1.09 8.29 12.65
C TYR A 19 0.64 9.16 11.48
N ARG A 20 1.51 9.39 10.50
CA ARG A 20 1.15 10.14 9.30
C ARG A 20 0.01 9.47 8.52
N ILE A 21 -0.82 10.28 7.87
CA ILE A 21 -2.10 9.89 7.27
C ILE A 21 -1.92 9.38 5.83
N GLU A 22 -0.82 9.77 5.19
CA GLU A 22 -0.48 9.37 3.84
C GLU A 22 -0.23 7.85 3.76
N PRO A 23 -0.51 7.22 2.60
CA PRO A 23 -0.14 5.82 2.40
C PRO A 23 1.35 5.60 2.65
N LEU A 24 1.69 4.51 3.34
CA LEU A 24 3.07 4.10 3.52
C LEU A 24 3.55 3.47 2.22
N ASP A 25 4.72 3.87 1.75
CA ASP A 25 5.32 3.37 0.52
C ASP A 25 6.79 3.00 0.75
N PRO A 26 7.08 1.76 1.16
CA PRO A 26 8.45 1.29 1.40
C PRO A 26 9.33 1.26 0.13
N LEU A 27 8.72 1.33 -1.07
CA LEU A 27 9.47 1.42 -2.32
C LEU A 27 9.98 2.85 -2.56
N ALA A 28 9.14 3.85 -2.27
CA ALA A 28 9.53 5.26 -2.40
C ALA A 28 10.35 5.77 -1.20
N ARG A 29 10.13 5.21 0.00
CA ARG A 29 10.75 5.68 1.25
C ARG A 29 11.06 4.50 2.16
N ALA A 30 12.34 4.16 2.31
CA ALA A 30 12.78 3.01 3.10
C ALA A 30 12.28 3.03 4.56
N GLY A 31 12.13 4.21 5.18
CA GLY A 31 11.63 4.35 6.55
C GLY A 31 10.16 3.93 6.73
N ASP A 32 9.37 3.93 5.65
CA ASP A 32 7.95 3.57 5.67
C ASP A 32 7.74 2.11 6.04
N ARG A 33 8.71 1.27 5.72
CA ARG A 33 8.70 -0.16 6.04
C ARG A 33 8.63 -0.41 7.54
N ALA A 34 9.35 0.37 8.34
CA ALA A 34 9.36 0.22 9.79
C ALA A 34 8.01 0.59 10.43
N LEU A 35 7.15 1.32 9.70
CA LEU A 35 5.81 1.72 10.14
C LEU A 35 4.69 0.77 9.66
N LEU A 36 5.04 -0.21 8.82
CA LEU A 36 4.15 -1.31 8.45
C LEU A 36 4.16 -2.35 9.58
N VAL A 37 3.06 -2.38 10.32
CA VAL A 37 2.88 -3.30 11.46
C VAL A 37 2.11 -4.52 10.98
N ASP A 38 2.64 -5.71 11.25
CA ASP A 38 1.92 -6.96 11.06
C ASP A 38 0.91 -7.11 12.21
N ILE A 39 -0.35 -6.80 11.91
CA ILE A 39 -1.43 -6.83 12.90
C ILE A 39 -2.24 -8.09 12.62
N ASP A 40 -2.32 -8.97 13.62
CA ASP A 40 -3.08 -10.21 13.51
C ASP A 40 -4.52 -9.93 13.08
N GLY A 41 -5.01 -10.69 12.11
CA GLY A 41 -6.33 -10.52 11.50
C GLY A 41 -6.51 -9.28 10.61
N PHE A 42 -5.48 -8.44 10.41
CA PHE A 42 -5.53 -7.29 9.50
C PHE A 42 -4.87 -7.60 8.14
N VAL A 43 -3.65 -8.15 8.15
CA VAL A 43 -2.95 -8.69 6.97
C VAL A 43 -2.13 -9.89 7.42
N SER A 44 -2.13 -10.99 6.66
CA SER A 44 -1.22 -12.12 6.92
C SER A 44 0.03 -11.98 6.05
N THR A 45 1.08 -11.37 6.60
CA THR A 45 2.35 -11.15 5.88
C THR A 45 3.02 -12.48 5.51
N GLU A 46 2.90 -13.49 6.36
CA GLU A 46 3.43 -14.84 6.12
C GLU A 46 2.75 -15.53 4.92
N ALA A 47 1.42 -15.54 4.87
CA ALA A 47 0.68 -16.15 3.77
C ALA A 47 0.94 -15.44 2.44
N LEU A 48 1.01 -14.10 2.46
CA LEU A 48 1.40 -13.31 1.30
C LEU A 48 2.80 -13.69 0.81
N ARG A 49 3.78 -13.74 1.72
CA ARG A 49 5.17 -14.08 1.37
C ARG A 49 5.28 -15.51 0.82
N ALA A 50 4.53 -16.46 1.38
CA ALA A 50 4.48 -17.84 0.88
C ALA A 50 3.92 -17.89 -0.55
N TYR A 51 2.79 -17.23 -0.81
CA TYR A 51 2.19 -17.14 -2.14
C TYR A 51 3.13 -16.52 -3.18
N LEU A 52 3.78 -15.41 -2.82
CA LEU A 52 4.71 -14.72 -3.73
C LEU A 52 5.95 -15.59 -4.02
N ARG A 53 6.48 -16.32 -3.02
CA ARG A 53 7.60 -17.25 -3.20
C ARG A 53 7.24 -18.37 -4.16
N GLU A 54 6.06 -18.96 -3.99
CA GLU A 54 5.56 -20.01 -4.87
C GLU A 54 5.42 -19.51 -6.32
N SER A 55 4.82 -18.33 -6.51
CA SER A 55 4.67 -17.71 -7.84
C SER A 55 6.02 -17.46 -8.51
N VAL A 56 6.98 -16.90 -7.77
CA VAL A 56 8.35 -16.63 -8.25
C VAL A 56 9.08 -17.94 -8.59
N ALA A 57 8.97 -18.96 -7.75
CA ALA A 57 9.59 -20.27 -7.97
C ALA A 57 9.00 -20.99 -9.19
N ALA A 58 7.68 -20.88 -9.40
CA ALA A 58 7.01 -21.39 -10.60
C ALA A 58 7.36 -20.59 -11.87
N GLY A 59 7.98 -19.42 -11.73
CA GLY A 59 8.26 -18.53 -12.85
C GLY A 59 6.99 -17.97 -13.49
N GLU A 60 5.93 -17.83 -12.70
CA GLU A 60 4.65 -17.21 -13.10
C GLU A 60 4.53 -15.80 -12.50
N SER A 61 3.59 -15.02 -13.03
CA SER A 61 3.25 -13.72 -12.46
C SER A 61 2.32 -13.86 -11.26
N ALA A 62 2.50 -13.00 -10.27
CA ALA A 62 1.66 -12.93 -9.08
C ALA A 62 0.50 -11.96 -9.29
N PHE A 63 -0.68 -12.33 -8.80
CA PHE A 63 -1.89 -11.50 -8.86
C PHE A 63 -2.49 -11.41 -7.46
N VAL A 64 -2.58 -10.19 -6.94
CA VAL A 64 -3.04 -9.93 -5.57
C VAL A 64 -4.20 -8.94 -5.58
N VAL A 65 -5.26 -9.25 -4.86
CA VAL A 65 -6.39 -8.33 -4.66
C VAL A 65 -6.42 -7.89 -3.20
N VAL A 66 -6.39 -6.58 -2.98
CA VAL A 66 -6.50 -5.95 -1.66
C VAL A 66 -7.89 -5.35 -1.54
N SER A 67 -8.79 -6.06 -0.87
CA SER A 67 -10.19 -5.68 -0.70
C SER A 67 -10.43 -5.09 0.68
N GLY A 68 -11.10 -3.94 0.74
CA GLY A 68 -11.48 -3.33 2.01
C GLY A 68 -12.41 -2.14 1.80
N ARG A 69 -13.04 -1.69 2.89
CA ARG A 69 -13.82 -0.44 2.90
C ARG A 69 -12.90 0.77 2.75
N ASP A 70 -13.47 1.98 2.59
CA ASP A 70 -12.66 3.19 2.62
C ASP A 70 -11.86 3.28 3.92
N TYR A 71 -10.71 3.92 3.82
CA TYR A 71 -9.87 4.23 4.97
C TYR A 71 -9.26 3.01 5.70
N THR A 72 -9.36 1.82 5.11
CA THR A 72 -8.72 0.58 5.62
C THR A 72 -7.26 0.40 5.18
N GLY A 73 -6.68 1.36 4.46
CA GLY A 73 -5.25 1.32 4.10
C GLY A 73 -4.91 0.48 2.86
N ARG A 74 -5.87 0.25 1.96
CA ARG A 74 -5.67 -0.53 0.71
C ARG A 74 -4.41 -0.17 -0.06
N THR A 75 -4.16 1.12 -0.31
CA THR A 75 -2.95 1.59 -1.02
C THR A 75 -1.67 1.28 -0.25
N THR A 76 -1.66 1.46 1.07
CA THR A 76 -0.52 1.07 1.93
C THR A 76 -0.22 -0.42 1.79
N ILE A 77 -1.25 -1.27 1.83
CA ILE A 77 -1.07 -2.72 1.70
C ILE A 77 -0.67 -3.10 0.27
N ALA A 78 -1.18 -2.42 -0.76
CA ALA A 78 -0.74 -2.63 -2.13
C ALA A 78 0.76 -2.34 -2.30
N ASN A 79 1.25 -1.26 -1.67
CA ASN A 79 2.68 -0.91 -1.67
C ASN A 79 3.50 -1.97 -0.93
N HIS A 80 2.99 -2.45 0.21
CA HIS A 80 3.63 -3.53 0.95
C HIS A 80 3.73 -4.82 0.14
N VAL A 81 2.67 -5.19 -0.59
CA VAL A 81 2.68 -6.37 -1.48
C VAL A 81 3.79 -6.27 -2.52
N LEU A 82 3.97 -5.09 -3.14
CA LEU A 82 5.04 -4.87 -4.10
C LEU A 82 6.44 -4.96 -3.44
N ASP A 83 6.61 -4.42 -2.23
CA ASP A 83 7.88 -4.53 -1.48
C ASP A 83 8.23 -5.97 -1.14
N VAL A 84 7.25 -6.75 -0.66
CA VAL A 84 7.46 -8.18 -0.40
C VAL A 84 7.79 -8.94 -1.68
N TYR A 85 7.13 -8.61 -2.80
CA TYR A 85 7.45 -9.21 -4.10
C TYR A 85 8.87 -8.88 -4.55
N ARG A 86 9.30 -7.62 -4.39
CA ARG A 86 10.65 -7.16 -4.69
C ARG A 86 11.71 -7.93 -3.90
N GLU A 87 11.49 -8.13 -2.61
CA GLU A 87 12.37 -8.95 -1.77
C GLU A 87 12.43 -10.40 -2.21
N VAL A 88 11.26 -11.03 -2.39
CA VAL A 88 11.15 -12.45 -2.72
C VAL A 88 11.72 -12.74 -4.11
N SER A 89 11.64 -11.76 -5.01
CA SER A 89 12.19 -11.84 -6.36
C SER A 89 13.66 -11.41 -6.46
N GLU A 90 14.26 -10.97 -5.34
CA GLU A 90 15.65 -10.51 -5.25
C GLU A 90 15.95 -9.38 -6.25
N LEU A 91 15.06 -8.39 -6.32
CA LEU A 91 15.12 -7.31 -7.32
C LEU A 91 15.80 -6.02 -6.84
N ASP A 92 16.44 -6.00 -5.67
CA ASP A 92 17.00 -4.80 -5.05
C ASP A 92 16.02 -3.60 -5.13
N ASP A 93 16.35 -2.52 -5.85
CA ASP A 93 15.52 -1.34 -6.13
C ASP A 93 14.90 -1.33 -7.54
N ARG A 94 14.95 -2.46 -8.26
CA ARG A 94 14.70 -2.56 -9.71
C ARG A 94 13.37 -3.19 -10.06
N LEU A 95 12.35 -2.90 -9.25
CA LEU A 95 10.95 -3.15 -9.57
C LEU A 95 10.35 -1.86 -10.15
N LEU A 96 10.08 -1.85 -11.45
CA LEU A 96 9.37 -0.75 -12.12
C LEU A 96 7.90 -0.82 -11.73
N VAL A 97 7.30 0.29 -11.25
CA VAL A 97 5.94 0.27 -10.69
C VAL A 97 5.05 1.30 -11.34
N SER A 98 4.09 0.83 -12.13
CA SER A 98 3.03 1.70 -12.68
C SER A 98 1.77 1.69 -11.81
N ARG A 99 1.07 2.82 -11.77
CA ARG A 99 -0.19 2.97 -11.03
C ARG A 99 -1.30 3.49 -11.94
N ILE A 100 -2.40 2.76 -11.99
CA ILE A 100 -3.52 3.01 -12.90
C ILE A 100 -4.79 3.20 -12.08
N LYS A 101 -5.54 4.26 -12.35
CA LYS A 101 -6.80 4.53 -11.67
C LYS A 101 -7.97 4.07 -12.53
N VAL A 102 -8.65 3.00 -12.10
CA VAL A 102 -9.75 2.39 -12.84
C VAL A 102 -11.00 3.26 -12.75
N GLY A 103 -11.33 3.94 -13.86
CA GLY A 103 -12.49 4.85 -13.96
C GLY A 103 -13.79 4.20 -14.45
N HIS A 104 -13.72 3.12 -15.24
CA HIS A 104 -14.87 2.48 -15.91
C HIS A 104 -14.60 1.01 -16.24
N ASN A 105 -15.61 0.33 -16.77
CA ASN A 105 -15.64 -1.12 -16.98
C ASN A 105 -15.10 -1.56 -18.35
N ARG A 106 -13.91 -1.08 -18.76
CA ARG A 106 -13.30 -1.42 -20.06
C ARG A 106 -11.91 -2.03 -19.87
N ASP A 107 -11.85 -3.36 -19.81
CA ASP A 107 -10.61 -4.07 -19.47
C ASP A 107 -9.48 -3.82 -20.47
N PHE A 108 -9.81 -3.77 -21.77
CA PHE A 108 -8.86 -3.51 -22.83
C PHE A 108 -8.10 -2.19 -22.62
N GLU A 109 -8.82 -1.13 -22.26
CA GLU A 109 -8.24 0.20 -22.05
C GLU A 109 -7.24 0.18 -20.87
N TRP A 110 -7.59 -0.47 -19.76
CA TRP A 110 -6.69 -0.55 -18.59
C TRP A 110 -5.49 -1.47 -18.81
N VAL A 111 -5.65 -2.56 -19.57
CA VAL A 111 -4.51 -3.42 -19.94
C VAL A 111 -3.59 -2.68 -20.92
N LYS A 112 -4.15 -1.92 -21.87
CA LYS A 112 -3.38 -1.05 -22.77
C LYS A 112 -2.61 0.00 -21.97
N GLU A 113 -3.27 0.69 -21.05
CA GLU A 113 -2.64 1.68 -20.17
C GLU A 113 -1.50 1.06 -19.37
N ALA A 114 -1.64 -0.15 -18.83
CA ALA A 114 -0.55 -0.83 -18.14
C ALA A 114 0.67 -1.13 -19.03
N MET A 115 0.45 -1.42 -20.31
CA MET A 115 1.55 -1.62 -21.25
C MET A 115 2.24 -0.29 -21.61
N VAL A 116 1.49 0.80 -21.73
CA VAL A 116 2.02 2.15 -21.98
C VAL A 116 2.81 2.64 -20.77
N GLU A 117 2.25 2.53 -19.57
CA GLU A 117 2.95 2.94 -18.35
C GLU A 117 4.21 2.11 -18.11
N LEU A 118 4.20 0.81 -18.40
CA LEU A 118 5.42 0.00 -18.39
C LEU A 118 6.48 0.53 -19.37
N GLN A 119 6.09 0.97 -20.57
CA GLN A 119 7.02 1.60 -21.50
C GLN A 119 7.62 2.87 -20.90
N ASN A 120 6.78 3.75 -20.32
CA ASN A 120 7.25 4.98 -19.67
C ASN A 120 8.26 4.68 -18.55
N GLU A 121 7.95 3.72 -17.67
CA GLU A 121 8.85 3.34 -16.57
C GLU A 121 10.20 2.75 -17.07
N ILE A 122 10.19 2.04 -18.20
CA ILE A 122 11.43 1.53 -18.83
C ILE A 122 12.28 2.68 -19.36
N GLU A 123 11.64 3.67 -19.99
CA GLU A 123 12.30 4.87 -20.52
C GLU A 123 12.87 5.73 -19.39
N GLU A 124 12.11 5.96 -18.32
CA GLU A 124 12.55 6.70 -17.14
C GLU A 124 13.72 6.02 -16.42
N ALA A 125 13.72 4.68 -16.38
CA ALA A 125 14.81 3.89 -15.81
C ALA A 125 16.06 3.77 -16.72
N ASP A 126 16.06 4.43 -17.89
CA ASP A 126 17.14 4.40 -18.88
C ASP A 126 17.55 2.96 -19.25
N LEU A 127 16.55 2.09 -19.40
CA LEU A 127 16.76 0.69 -19.76
C LEU A 127 16.75 0.54 -21.28
N THR A 128 17.83 -0.04 -21.81
CA THR A 128 17.92 -0.31 -23.24
C THR A 128 17.19 -1.61 -23.59
N LEU A 129 16.24 -1.51 -24.51
CA LEU A 129 15.56 -2.64 -25.14
C LEU A 129 16.10 -2.88 -26.54
N SER A 130 15.84 -4.06 -27.10
CA SER A 130 16.14 -4.37 -28.48
C SER A 130 15.29 -3.49 -29.42
N PRO A 131 15.84 -3.03 -30.57
CA PRO A 131 15.11 -2.17 -31.50
C PRO A 131 13.76 -2.77 -31.94
N ALA A 132 13.73 -4.09 -32.15
CA ALA A 132 12.52 -4.81 -32.54
C ALA A 132 11.46 -4.85 -31.43
N LEU A 133 11.86 -4.82 -30.15
CA LEU A 133 10.91 -4.72 -29.05
C LEU A 133 10.42 -3.29 -28.88
N THR A 134 11.32 -2.30 -28.92
CA THR A 134 10.97 -0.87 -28.89
C THR A 134 9.97 -0.51 -29.98
N GLU A 135 10.20 -0.94 -31.23
CA GLU A 135 9.25 -0.73 -32.33
C GLU A 135 7.89 -1.36 -32.03
N SER A 136 7.88 -2.57 -31.46
CA SER A 136 6.63 -3.24 -31.09
C SER A 136 5.88 -2.48 -29.99
N LEU A 137 6.58 -1.93 -29.00
CA LEU A 137 5.99 -1.13 -27.92
C LEU A 137 5.40 0.18 -28.44
N ASN A 138 6.10 0.86 -29.34
CA ASN A 138 5.63 2.09 -29.98
C ASN A 138 4.31 1.91 -30.77
N THR A 139 3.92 0.67 -31.06
CA THR A 139 2.65 0.34 -31.73
C THR A 139 1.56 -0.15 -30.79
N ILE A 140 1.80 -0.20 -29.47
CA ILE A 140 0.83 -0.67 -28.45
C ILE A 140 -0.52 0.00 -28.64
N GLU A 141 -0.51 1.30 -28.88
CA GLU A 141 -1.75 2.07 -28.94
C GLU A 141 -2.67 1.73 -30.10
N GLY A 142 -2.11 1.18 -31.19
CA GLY A 142 -2.84 0.77 -32.39
C GLY A 142 -3.32 -0.69 -32.37
N ILE A 143 -3.11 -1.42 -31.28
CA ILE A 143 -3.57 -2.81 -31.17
C ILE A 143 -5.09 -2.86 -30.98
N ASP A 144 -5.79 -3.61 -31.84
CA ASP A 144 -7.24 -3.78 -31.77
C ASP A 144 -7.70 -4.61 -30.55
N GLU A 145 -8.86 -4.24 -30.00
CA GLU A 145 -9.54 -4.95 -28.90
C GLU A 145 -9.89 -6.41 -29.25
N GLY A 146 -10.07 -6.75 -30.54
CA GLY A 146 -10.33 -8.13 -30.93
C GLY A 146 -9.14 -9.08 -30.72
N VAL A 147 -7.91 -8.56 -30.66
CA VAL A 147 -6.68 -9.38 -30.66
C VAL A 147 -5.69 -9.01 -29.54
N TYR A 148 -6.01 -8.02 -28.71
CA TYR A 148 -5.08 -7.44 -27.73
C TYR A 148 -4.46 -8.47 -26.79
N GLN A 149 -5.23 -9.44 -26.29
CA GLN A 149 -4.73 -10.40 -25.32
C GLN A 149 -3.56 -11.23 -25.85
N SER A 150 -3.65 -11.64 -27.12
CA SER A 150 -2.57 -12.40 -27.78
C SER A 150 -1.35 -11.52 -28.03
N ARG A 151 -1.57 -10.29 -28.52
CA ARG A 151 -0.49 -9.34 -28.82
C ARG A 151 0.25 -8.90 -27.57
N TYR A 152 -0.47 -8.40 -26.57
CA TYR A 152 0.14 -7.97 -25.30
C TYR A 152 0.79 -9.13 -24.55
N ARG A 153 0.23 -10.36 -24.59
CA ARG A 153 0.91 -11.54 -24.01
C ARG A 153 2.28 -11.77 -24.65
N GLY A 154 2.35 -11.68 -25.98
CA GLY A 154 3.61 -11.79 -26.71
C GLY A 154 4.62 -10.72 -26.30
N LEU A 155 4.17 -9.47 -26.15
CA LEU A 155 5.01 -8.34 -25.71
C LEU A 155 5.48 -8.51 -24.26
N ALA A 156 4.57 -8.78 -23.32
CA ALA A 156 4.88 -8.96 -21.91
C ALA A 156 5.93 -10.07 -21.69
N ARG A 157 5.84 -11.18 -22.46
CA ARG A 157 6.84 -12.26 -22.41
C ARG A 157 8.21 -11.83 -22.95
N ARG A 158 8.25 -11.07 -24.06
CA ARG A 158 9.52 -10.55 -24.63
C ARG A 158 10.16 -9.53 -23.69
N LEU A 159 9.36 -8.60 -23.17
CA LEU A 159 9.76 -7.62 -22.16
C LEU A 159 10.39 -8.30 -20.96
N HIS A 160 9.74 -9.33 -20.40
CA HIS A 160 10.31 -10.09 -19.30
C HIS A 160 11.72 -10.63 -19.62
N GLY A 161 11.89 -11.23 -20.80
CA GLY A 161 13.18 -11.77 -21.22
C GLY A 161 14.28 -10.70 -21.28
N GLU A 162 13.97 -9.51 -21.78
CA GLU A 162 14.94 -8.41 -21.88
C GLU A 162 15.19 -7.72 -20.53
N LEU A 163 14.16 -7.56 -19.68
CA LEU A 163 14.31 -7.00 -18.33
C LEU A 163 15.12 -7.93 -17.41
N ALA A 164 14.97 -9.24 -17.57
CA ALA A 164 15.75 -10.23 -16.82
C ALA A 164 17.23 -10.27 -17.25
N GLY A 165 17.53 -9.91 -18.51
CA GLY A 165 18.87 -9.92 -19.09
C GLY A 165 19.66 -8.62 -18.95
N GLN A 166 19.16 -7.63 -18.22
CA GLN A 166 19.81 -6.33 -18.08
C GLN A 166 21.18 -6.44 -17.38
N ALA A 167 22.19 -5.77 -17.92
CA ALA A 167 23.57 -5.85 -17.42
C ALA A 167 23.73 -5.33 -15.99
N ARG A 168 22.88 -4.37 -15.58
CA ARG A 168 22.85 -3.78 -14.23
C ARG A 168 22.16 -4.70 -13.20
N GLY A 169 21.77 -5.93 -13.57
CA GLY A 169 21.03 -6.88 -12.73
C GLY A 169 19.62 -7.17 -13.23
N ARG A 170 18.87 -7.99 -12.50
CA ARG A 170 17.52 -8.39 -12.88
C ARG A 170 16.51 -7.25 -12.61
N CYS A 171 15.67 -6.96 -13.59
CA CYS A 171 14.50 -6.07 -13.43
C CYS A 171 13.19 -6.85 -13.51
N SER A 172 12.15 -6.32 -12.90
CA SER A 172 10.77 -6.78 -13.10
C SER A 172 9.81 -5.60 -13.12
N PHE A 173 8.56 -5.89 -13.43
CA PHE A 173 7.47 -4.93 -13.48
C PHE A 173 6.38 -5.29 -12.49
N GLY A 174 5.86 -4.27 -11.83
CA GLY A 174 4.68 -4.30 -10.99
C GLY A 174 3.65 -3.29 -11.48
N VAL A 175 2.37 -3.65 -11.44
CA VAL A 175 1.28 -2.71 -11.73
C VAL A 175 0.27 -2.69 -10.59
N VAL A 176 -0.16 -1.50 -10.20
CA VAL A 176 -1.25 -1.31 -9.24
C VAL A 176 -2.47 -0.74 -9.95
N PHE A 177 -3.58 -1.46 -9.92
CA PHE A 177 -4.87 -0.96 -10.36
C PHE A 177 -5.68 -0.49 -9.16
N GLU A 178 -5.87 0.82 -9.05
CA GLU A 178 -6.63 1.45 -8.00
C GLU A 178 -8.13 1.48 -8.36
N GLY A 179 -8.97 0.87 -7.50
CA GLY A 179 -10.42 0.94 -7.63
C GLY A 179 -11.04 -0.08 -8.58
N LEU A 180 -10.64 -1.35 -8.48
CA LEU A 180 -11.20 -2.47 -9.22
C LEU A 180 -12.74 -2.45 -9.21
N ARG A 181 -13.34 -2.50 -10.41
CA ARG A 181 -14.79 -2.49 -10.61
C ARG A 181 -15.36 -3.83 -11.08
N GLN A 182 -14.56 -4.69 -11.69
CA GLN A 182 -15.02 -5.96 -12.25
C GLN A 182 -13.92 -7.01 -12.23
N THR A 183 -14.29 -8.28 -12.09
CA THR A 183 -13.35 -9.41 -12.08
C THR A 183 -12.71 -9.65 -13.45
N SER A 184 -13.38 -9.25 -14.53
CA SER A 184 -12.90 -9.45 -15.90
C SER A 184 -11.57 -8.76 -16.20
N LEU A 185 -11.27 -7.63 -15.52
CA LEU A 185 -9.96 -6.98 -15.59
C LEU A 185 -8.86 -7.87 -15.01
N VAL A 186 -9.13 -8.52 -13.87
CA VAL A 186 -8.19 -9.45 -13.25
C VAL A 186 -7.93 -10.62 -14.19
N ASP A 187 -8.98 -11.18 -14.80
CA ASP A 187 -8.85 -12.26 -15.79
C ASP A 187 -8.09 -11.84 -17.05
N ALA A 188 -8.34 -10.62 -17.55
CA ALA A 188 -7.62 -10.07 -18.70
C ALA A 188 -6.13 -9.91 -18.39
N MET A 189 -5.79 -9.33 -17.24
CA MET A 189 -4.42 -9.18 -16.76
C MET A 189 -3.74 -10.54 -16.58
N ARG A 190 -4.43 -11.53 -16.00
CA ARG A 190 -3.92 -12.91 -15.90
C ARG A 190 -3.65 -13.50 -17.29
N LYS A 191 -4.57 -13.36 -18.23
CA LYS A 191 -4.37 -13.85 -19.61
C LYS A 191 -3.18 -13.21 -20.29
N VAL A 192 -2.92 -11.92 -20.08
CA VAL A 192 -1.81 -11.21 -20.73
C VAL A 192 -0.47 -11.47 -20.04
N PHE A 193 -0.44 -11.36 -18.71
CA PHE A 193 0.81 -11.32 -17.94
C PHE A 193 1.15 -12.64 -17.26
N LYS A 194 0.37 -13.73 -17.36
CA LYS A 194 0.64 -14.99 -16.62
C LYS A 194 2.12 -15.44 -16.65
N SER A 195 2.79 -15.32 -17.80
CA SER A 195 4.15 -15.81 -18.00
C SER A 195 5.23 -14.72 -18.07
N SER A 196 4.94 -13.49 -17.64
CA SER A 196 5.90 -12.37 -17.66
C SER A 196 6.68 -12.19 -16.35
N ARG A 197 6.46 -13.05 -15.33
CA ARG A 197 7.09 -12.94 -14.01
C ARG A 197 7.06 -11.52 -13.46
N SER A 198 5.86 -10.95 -13.50
CA SER A 198 5.50 -9.63 -13.00
C SER A 198 4.54 -9.76 -11.84
N ILE A 199 4.20 -8.65 -11.19
CA ILE A 199 3.13 -8.61 -10.19
C ILE A 199 2.04 -7.64 -10.60
N ALA A 200 0.77 -8.02 -10.41
CA ALA A 200 -0.36 -7.12 -10.51
C ALA A 200 -1.11 -7.08 -9.18
N VAL A 201 -1.30 -5.88 -8.64
CA VAL A 201 -2.04 -5.64 -7.40
C VAL A 201 -3.29 -4.83 -7.72
N PHE A 202 -4.45 -5.28 -7.25
CA PHE A 202 -5.73 -4.62 -7.47
C PHE A 202 -6.26 -4.13 -6.12
N THR A 203 -6.54 -2.84 -5.97
CA THR A 203 -7.28 -2.36 -4.80
C THR A 203 -8.77 -2.40 -5.10
N HIS A 204 -9.54 -2.99 -4.20
CA HIS A 204 -10.97 -3.21 -4.36
C HIS A 204 -11.73 -2.55 -3.21
N GLY A 205 -12.79 -1.81 -3.53
CA GLY A 205 -13.67 -1.19 -2.54
C GLY A 205 -14.82 -2.11 -2.18
N ASP A 206 -14.85 -2.62 -0.96
CA ASP A 206 -15.91 -3.51 -0.50
C ASP A 206 -17.21 -2.72 -0.17
N TYR A 207 -17.86 -2.25 -1.22
CA TYR A 207 -19.16 -1.57 -1.18
C TYR A 207 -20.23 -2.43 -1.81
N LYS A 208 -21.42 -2.39 -1.22
CA LYS A 208 -22.63 -2.93 -1.85
C LYS A 208 -23.13 -1.97 -2.93
N HIS A 209 -22.46 -1.95 -4.08
CA HIS A 209 -22.94 -1.31 -5.30
C HIS A 209 -23.27 -2.35 -6.36
N ALA A 210 -24.21 -2.05 -7.25
CA ALA A 210 -24.75 -3.02 -8.22
C ALA A 210 -23.71 -3.63 -9.17
N ASN A 211 -22.54 -2.98 -9.34
CA ASN A 211 -21.50 -3.37 -10.29
C ASN A 211 -20.12 -3.49 -9.61
N THR A 212 -20.04 -3.88 -8.35
CA THR A 212 -18.77 -4.09 -7.64
C THR A 212 -18.70 -5.53 -7.19
N PRO A 213 -17.63 -6.28 -7.56
CA PRO A 213 -17.57 -7.70 -7.27
C PRO A 213 -17.56 -7.93 -5.77
N SER A 214 -18.37 -8.87 -5.32
CA SER A 214 -18.35 -9.30 -3.93
C SER A 214 -17.04 -10.01 -3.59
N TYR A 215 -16.71 -10.05 -2.30
CA TYR A 215 -15.58 -10.82 -1.81
C TYR A 215 -15.63 -12.30 -2.24
N GLU A 216 -16.82 -12.88 -2.32
CA GLU A 216 -17.03 -14.27 -2.76
C GLU A 216 -16.76 -14.46 -4.26
N GLU A 217 -17.07 -13.47 -5.10
CA GLU A 217 -16.71 -13.50 -6.51
C GLU A 217 -15.19 -13.39 -6.69
N LEU A 218 -14.53 -12.54 -5.91
CA LEU A 218 -13.08 -12.40 -5.91
C LEU A 218 -12.35 -13.66 -5.41
N SER A 219 -12.90 -14.36 -4.42
CA SER A 219 -12.28 -15.58 -3.88
C SER A 219 -12.34 -16.79 -4.82
N ARG A 220 -13.18 -16.72 -5.86
CA ARG A 220 -13.23 -17.73 -6.94
C ARG A 220 -12.17 -17.48 -8.02
N LEU A 221 -11.51 -16.32 -8.00
CA LEU A 221 -10.39 -16.04 -8.86
C LEU A 221 -9.14 -16.73 -8.31
N ASP A 222 -8.29 -17.22 -9.20
CA ASP A 222 -6.99 -17.77 -8.85
C ASP A 222 -5.98 -16.61 -8.68
N VAL A 223 -6.14 -15.93 -7.54
CA VAL A 223 -5.38 -14.77 -7.05
C VAL A 223 -5.21 -14.85 -5.53
N HIS A 224 -4.22 -14.18 -4.97
CA HIS A 224 -4.13 -14.00 -3.53
C HIS A 224 -5.03 -12.85 -3.06
N LEU A 225 -5.99 -13.14 -2.19
CA LEU A 225 -6.98 -12.18 -1.72
C LEU A 225 -6.70 -11.75 -0.29
N ILE A 226 -6.39 -10.46 -0.11
CA ILE A 226 -6.21 -9.83 1.19
C ILE A 226 -7.49 -9.07 1.54
N LYS A 227 -8.12 -9.42 2.67
CA LYS A 227 -9.29 -8.72 3.19
C LYS A 227 -8.88 -7.79 4.32
N LEU A 228 -9.10 -6.49 4.14
CA LEU A 228 -8.86 -5.49 5.15
C LEU A 228 -10.16 -5.17 5.89
N GLU A 229 -10.13 -5.38 7.20
CA GLU A 229 -11.23 -5.05 8.10
C GLU A 229 -10.85 -3.83 8.99
N PRO A 230 -11.83 -3.08 9.51
CA PRO A 230 -11.57 -2.08 10.53
C PRO A 230 -10.88 -2.69 11.76
N LEU A 231 -10.00 -1.92 12.39
CA LEU A 231 -9.21 -2.36 13.54
C LEU A 231 -10.06 -2.38 14.81
N LYS A 232 -9.93 -3.46 15.58
CA LYS A 232 -10.41 -3.58 16.97
C LYS A 232 -9.49 -2.83 17.94
N GLY A 233 -9.95 -2.54 19.15
CA GLY A 233 -9.17 -1.83 20.17
C GLY A 233 -7.79 -2.43 20.44
N GLU A 234 -7.69 -3.76 20.59
CA GLU A 234 -6.43 -4.48 20.79
C GLU A 234 -5.44 -4.29 19.62
N GLN A 235 -5.96 -4.23 18.40
CA GLN A 235 -5.20 -4.01 17.17
C GLN A 235 -4.76 -2.54 17.05
N VAL A 236 -5.58 -1.60 17.51
CA VAL A 236 -5.21 -0.17 17.60
C VAL A 236 -4.05 0.03 18.58
N ARG A 237 -4.11 -0.63 19.75
CA ARG A 237 -3.02 -0.61 20.73
C ARG A 237 -1.72 -1.14 20.11
N CYS A 238 -1.77 -2.31 19.47
CA CYS A 238 -0.63 -2.89 18.78
C CYS A 238 -0.04 -1.95 17.72
N LEU A 239 -0.89 -1.39 16.84
CA LEU A 239 -0.48 -0.42 15.82
C LEU A 239 0.25 0.79 16.43
N ALA A 240 -0.32 1.36 17.49
CA ALA A 240 0.20 2.56 18.13
C ALA A 240 1.57 2.30 18.77
N GLU A 241 1.70 1.21 19.51
CA GLU A 241 2.93 0.81 20.22
C GLU A 241 4.06 0.45 19.25
N GLU A 242 3.78 -0.37 18.23
CA GLU A 242 4.80 -0.82 17.28
C GLU A 242 5.32 0.33 16.42
N ARG A 243 4.44 1.21 15.92
CA ARG A 243 4.88 2.41 15.19
C ARG A 243 5.68 3.36 16.05
N TRP A 244 5.34 3.49 17.34
CA TRP A 244 6.11 4.30 18.26
C TRP A 244 7.51 3.72 18.46
N ARG A 245 7.60 2.42 18.77
CA ARG A 245 8.88 1.72 18.97
C ARG A 245 9.79 1.78 17.75
N ALA A 246 9.19 1.72 16.55
CA ALA A 246 9.92 1.86 15.30
C ALA A 246 10.50 3.28 15.09
N ALA A 247 9.88 4.31 15.67
CA ALA A 247 10.22 5.71 15.41
C ALA A 247 10.97 6.41 16.57
N SER A 248 10.83 5.92 17.80
CA SER A 248 11.43 6.51 19.01
C SER A 248 11.94 5.43 19.96
N ALA A 249 13.08 5.72 20.60
CA ALA A 249 13.60 4.91 21.71
C ALA A 249 12.98 5.28 23.06
N LEU A 250 12.21 6.37 23.12
CA LEU A 250 11.52 6.82 24.33
C LEU A 250 10.23 6.03 24.55
N PRO A 251 9.70 5.97 25.79
CA PRO A 251 8.39 5.35 26.03
C PRO A 251 7.28 6.03 25.22
N SER A 252 6.21 5.29 24.93
CA SER A 252 5.01 5.88 24.30
C SER A 252 4.36 6.89 25.24
N PRO A 253 3.91 8.08 24.76
CA PRO A 253 3.14 9.03 25.57
C PRO A 253 1.68 8.58 25.75
N PHE A 254 1.25 7.51 25.07
CA PHE A 254 -0.06 6.91 25.22
C PHE A 254 -0.01 5.80 26.28
N PRO A 255 -0.87 5.83 27.31
CA PRO A 255 -0.99 4.73 28.26
C PRO A 255 -1.53 3.47 27.55
N PRO A 256 -0.87 2.29 27.67
CA PRO A 256 -1.24 1.07 26.94
C PRO A 256 -2.71 0.67 27.09
N ASP A 257 -3.23 0.66 28.31
CA ASP A 257 -4.62 0.26 28.60
C ASP A 257 -5.67 1.26 28.08
N SER A 258 -5.24 2.49 27.79
CA SER A 258 -6.14 3.54 27.33
C SER A 258 -6.43 3.44 25.84
N LEU A 259 -5.51 2.89 25.05
CA LEU A 259 -5.67 2.78 23.60
C LEU A 259 -6.76 1.77 23.24
N GLU A 260 -6.82 0.62 23.89
CA GLU A 260 -7.86 -0.37 23.60
C GLU A 260 -9.25 0.15 23.97
N THR A 261 -9.36 0.79 25.13
CA THR A 261 -10.63 1.32 25.64
C THR A 261 -11.15 2.51 24.84
N ALA A 262 -10.26 3.31 24.23
CA ALA A 262 -10.62 4.47 23.42
C ALA A 262 -11.29 4.12 22.08
N TRP A 263 -11.12 2.89 21.59
CA TRP A 263 -11.75 2.39 20.36
C TRP A 263 -12.60 1.13 20.63
N PRO A 264 -13.76 1.27 21.30
CA PRO A 264 -14.61 0.13 21.65
C PRO A 264 -15.29 -0.52 20.44
N ALA A 265 -15.34 0.17 19.29
CA ALA A 265 -15.92 -0.32 18.04
C ALA A 265 -14.84 -0.44 16.94
N PRO A 266 -14.95 -1.43 16.04
CA PRO A 266 -14.02 -1.56 14.91
C PRO A 266 -13.94 -0.28 14.07
N THR A 267 -12.72 0.25 13.89
CA THR A 267 -12.49 1.58 13.30
C THR A 267 -11.47 1.50 12.15
N PRO A 268 -11.72 2.18 11.01
CA PRO A 268 -10.76 2.17 9.90
C PRO A 268 -9.39 2.70 10.32
N ILE A 269 -8.32 2.04 9.84
CA ILE A 269 -6.93 2.39 10.21
C ILE A 269 -6.60 3.86 9.95
N LYS A 270 -7.08 4.47 8.86
CA LYS A 270 -6.80 5.89 8.58
C LYS A 270 -7.39 6.82 9.65
N SER A 271 -8.59 6.53 10.16
CA SER A 271 -9.24 7.32 11.22
C SER A 271 -8.49 7.17 12.55
N VAL A 272 -8.03 5.95 12.85
CA VAL A 272 -7.16 5.67 14.02
C VAL A 272 -5.86 6.48 13.91
N VAL A 273 -5.13 6.32 12.81
CA VAL A 273 -3.83 6.96 12.57
C VAL A 273 -3.96 8.48 12.56
N LYS A 274 -5.01 9.04 11.92
CA LYS A 274 -5.32 10.48 11.96
C LYS A 274 -5.54 11.00 13.37
N THR A 275 -6.31 10.27 14.17
CA THR A 275 -6.58 10.62 15.56
C THR A 275 -5.29 10.59 16.39
N LEU A 276 -4.49 9.53 16.29
CA LEU A 276 -3.20 9.43 16.99
C LEU A 276 -2.24 10.56 16.59
N SER A 277 -2.18 10.89 15.29
CA SER A 277 -1.39 12.03 14.79
C SER A 277 -1.81 13.32 15.46
N LEU A 278 -3.11 13.61 15.45
CA LEU A 278 -3.64 14.87 15.96
C LEU A 278 -3.46 15.00 17.47
N LEU A 279 -3.58 13.90 18.23
CA LEU A 279 -3.31 13.90 19.67
C LEU A 279 -1.86 14.28 19.98
N LEU A 280 -0.89 13.75 19.22
CA LEU A 280 0.52 14.17 19.35
C LEU A 280 0.70 15.64 18.98
N ASP A 281 0.14 16.07 17.85
CA ASP A 281 0.33 17.42 17.34
C ASP A 281 -0.23 18.48 18.29
N ILE A 282 -1.40 18.23 18.87
CA ILE A 282 -2.02 19.11 19.87
C ILE A 282 -1.16 19.20 21.13
N ARG A 283 -0.62 18.07 21.60
CA ARG A 283 0.24 18.06 22.79
C ARG A 283 1.55 18.80 22.59
N LEU A 284 2.19 18.59 21.44
CA LEU A 284 3.37 19.37 21.06
C LEU A 284 3.04 20.86 20.99
N GLY A 285 1.91 21.23 20.39
CA GLY A 285 1.49 22.63 20.28
C GLY A 285 1.20 23.29 21.63
N SER A 286 0.80 22.54 22.65
CA SER A 286 0.45 23.09 23.98
C SER A 286 1.58 23.06 25.01
N ALA A 287 2.61 22.22 24.84
CA ALA A 287 3.58 21.92 25.89
C ALA A 287 5.06 21.94 25.43
N ALA A 288 5.36 22.51 24.26
CA ALA A 288 6.71 22.51 23.67
C ALA A 288 7.78 23.24 24.50
N ASP A 289 7.39 24.21 25.33
CA ASP A 289 8.33 25.05 26.09
C ASP A 289 8.87 24.39 27.36
N HIS A 290 8.30 23.25 27.76
CA HIS A 290 8.59 22.58 29.03
C HIS A 290 9.66 21.47 28.92
N GLY A 291 10.36 21.38 27.79
CA GLY A 291 11.44 20.41 27.55
C GLY A 291 10.96 19.10 26.92
N PRO A 292 11.85 18.10 26.78
CA PRO A 292 11.55 16.85 26.08
C PRO A 292 10.79 15.85 26.95
N TRP A 293 10.01 15.00 26.30
CA TRP A 293 9.53 13.74 26.85
C TRP A 293 10.73 12.80 27.13
N PRO A 294 10.71 11.96 28.19
CA PRO A 294 9.64 11.75 29.17
C PRO A 294 9.68 12.65 30.41
N ASP A 295 10.67 13.52 30.55
CA ASP A 295 10.81 14.36 31.74
C ASP A 295 9.73 15.46 31.81
N ASN A 296 9.22 15.89 30.65
CA ASN A 296 8.07 16.77 30.53
C ASN A 296 6.75 15.98 30.52
N THR A 297 6.09 15.87 31.68
CA THR A 297 4.81 15.16 31.83
C THR A 297 3.64 15.82 31.11
N GLU A 298 3.74 17.08 30.70
CA GLU A 298 2.66 17.75 29.94
C GLU A 298 2.53 17.20 28.50
N LEU A 299 3.59 16.58 28.00
CA LEU A 299 3.61 15.83 26.74
C LEU A 299 3.00 14.42 26.88
N GLU A 300 2.60 13.98 28.07
CA GLU A 300 1.80 12.77 28.22
C GLU A 300 0.42 12.94 27.57
N ILE A 301 -0.13 11.86 27.00
CA ILE A 301 -1.50 11.79 26.47
C ILE A 301 -2.35 10.97 27.46
N PRO A 302 -2.80 11.55 28.59
CA PRO A 302 -3.52 10.79 29.60
C PRO A 302 -4.88 10.35 29.09
N HIS A 303 -5.38 9.23 29.64
CA HIS A 303 -6.67 8.61 29.29
C HIS A 303 -7.81 9.62 29.12
N ARG A 304 -8.01 10.51 30.12
CA ARG A 304 -9.08 11.51 30.11
C ARG A 304 -8.99 12.46 28.92
N PHE A 305 -7.79 12.89 28.56
CA PHE A 305 -7.57 13.77 27.42
C PHE A 305 -7.87 13.05 26.12
N MET A 306 -7.36 11.83 25.94
CA MET A 306 -7.60 11.04 24.73
C MET A 306 -9.09 10.83 24.49
N PHE A 307 -9.85 10.40 25.50
CA PHE A 307 -11.29 10.19 25.38
C PHE A 307 -12.07 11.46 25.06
N PHE A 308 -11.75 12.57 25.74
CA PHE A 308 -12.37 13.87 25.47
C PHE A 308 -12.13 14.30 24.03
N MET A 309 -10.88 14.20 23.57
CA MET A 309 -10.49 14.61 22.23
C MET A 309 -11.10 13.72 21.15
N ILE A 310 -11.10 12.39 21.32
CA ILE A 310 -11.73 11.46 20.38
C ILE A 310 -13.23 11.77 20.25
N ARG A 311 -13.92 11.98 21.37
CA ARG A 311 -15.35 12.33 21.34
C ARG A 311 -15.58 13.64 20.59
N MET A 312 -14.79 14.68 20.89
CA MET A 312 -14.88 15.98 20.23
C MET A 312 -14.61 15.86 18.71
N LEU A 313 -13.61 15.08 18.30
CA LEU A 313 -13.28 14.88 16.89
C LEU A 313 -14.38 14.14 16.12
N ASN A 314 -15.00 13.14 16.76
CA ASN A 314 -16.15 12.43 16.21
C ASN A 314 -17.36 13.36 16.05
N GLU A 315 -17.64 14.22 17.05
CA GLU A 315 -18.73 15.21 17.01
C GLU A 315 -18.54 16.26 15.91
N LEU A 316 -17.29 16.65 15.62
CA LEU A 316 -16.94 17.61 14.58
C LEU A 316 -16.84 17.00 13.16
N GLY A 317 -17.08 15.70 13.00
CA GLY A 317 -16.91 15.00 11.71
C GLY A 317 -15.45 14.95 11.24
N ALA A 318 -14.50 15.09 12.16
CA ALA A 318 -13.08 15.08 11.87
C ALA A 318 -12.47 13.66 11.86
N SER A 319 -13.24 12.61 12.18
CA SER A 319 -12.83 11.21 12.26
C SER A 319 -13.10 10.40 10.99
#